data_AF-A0A3D0DBF5-F1
#
_entry.id   AF-A0A3D0DBF5-F1
#
_cell.length_a   1.000
_cell.length_b   1.000
_cell.length_c   1.000
_cell.angle_alpha   90.00
_cell.angle_beta   90.00
_cell.angle_gamma   90.00
#
_symmetry.space_group_name_H-M   'P 1'
#
loop_
_entity.id
_entity.type
_entity.pdbx_description
1 polymer ?
#
loop_
_entity_poly.entity_id
_entity_poly.type
_entity_poly.pdbx_seq_one_letter_code
_entity_poly.pdbx_strand_id
1 'polypeptide(L)'
;MVREQQPRLGRQIPAFSPAATIHEAAAPAAGRWSVVNHWHFFCGPCVEELPALEAFSAAHPEIAVVGVSYLFEPSEMPVEVQLGHFRRAVAAKGVTFPTLLAGRREELAGFEFRTIPTTLLVSPQNAVEAELRGAKGLPWFLARAAQRVRDATPHLSTAPPANTPRPPQAQPPPDFSDKNCRV
;
A
#
# COMPACT_ATOMS: atom_id res chain seq x y z
N MET A 1 31.61 -5.80 -10.11
CA MET A 1 30.13 -5.71 -10.04
C MET A 1 29.67 -6.64 -8.93
N VAL A 2 29.45 -6.13 -7.72
CA VAL A 2 28.94 -6.96 -6.62
C VAL A 2 27.44 -7.07 -6.83
N ARG A 3 26.99 -8.22 -7.35
CA ARG A 3 25.60 -8.65 -7.18
C ARG A 3 25.45 -8.88 -5.68
N GLU A 4 25.01 -7.85 -4.96
CA GLU A 4 24.56 -8.01 -3.58
C GLU A 4 23.36 -8.95 -3.66
N GLN A 5 23.59 -10.23 -3.39
CA GLN A 5 22.53 -11.20 -3.28
C GLN A 5 21.59 -10.68 -2.20
N GLN A 6 20.42 -10.19 -2.60
CA GLN A 6 19.41 -9.69 -1.70
C GLN A 6 18.93 -10.88 -0.85
N PRO A 7 19.30 -10.97 0.44
CA PRO A 7 19.09 -12.19 1.23
C PRO A 7 17.61 -12.48 1.52
N ARG A 8 16.70 -11.64 1.02
CA ARG A 8 15.25 -11.68 1.28
C ARG A 8 14.41 -12.15 0.10
N LEU A 9 14.97 -12.30 -1.10
CA LEU A 9 14.18 -12.73 -2.27
C LEU A 9 13.53 -14.09 -2.02
N GLY A 10 12.23 -14.18 -2.31
CA GLY A 10 11.41 -15.36 -2.10
C GLY A 10 10.94 -15.59 -0.66
N ARG A 11 11.41 -14.80 0.33
CA ARG A 11 10.95 -14.93 1.71
C ARG A 11 9.54 -14.38 1.89
N GLN A 12 8.80 -15.00 2.80
CA GLN A 12 7.48 -14.55 3.21
C GLN A 12 7.60 -13.35 4.16
N ILE A 13 6.80 -12.30 3.96
CA ILE A 13 6.67 -11.24 4.99
C ILE A 13 5.89 -11.80 6.19
N PRO A 14 6.22 -11.40 7.43
CA PRO A 14 5.52 -11.90 8.60
C PRO A 14 4.06 -11.44 8.60
N ALA A 15 3.19 -12.21 9.23
CA ALA A 15 1.88 -11.70 9.60
C ALA A 15 2.07 -10.48 10.51
N PHE A 16 1.41 -9.37 10.19
CA PHE A 16 1.56 -8.12 10.90
C PHE A 16 0.20 -7.58 11.34
N SER A 17 0.05 -7.36 12.64
CA SER A 17 -1.12 -6.74 13.25
C SER A 17 -0.72 -5.38 13.81
N PRO A 18 -1.09 -4.27 13.16
CA PRO A 18 -0.67 -2.95 13.61
C PRO A 18 -1.37 -2.55 14.91
N ALA A 19 -0.64 -1.85 15.77
CA ALA A 19 -1.21 -1.18 16.95
C ALA A 19 -2.12 0.00 16.55
N ALA A 20 -1.82 0.65 15.43
CA ALA A 20 -2.67 1.68 14.84
C ALA A 20 -2.51 1.76 13.32
N THR A 21 -3.55 2.25 12.64
CA THR A 21 -3.53 2.54 11.20
C THR A 21 -3.90 3.99 10.96
N ILE A 22 -3.18 4.65 10.06
CA ILE A 22 -3.47 6.01 9.59
C ILE A 22 -3.83 5.93 8.12
N HIS A 23 -4.94 6.57 7.74
CA HIS A 23 -5.70 6.31 6.52
C HIS A 23 -6.16 4.85 6.48
N GLU A 24 -7.44 4.64 6.82
CA GLU A 24 -8.05 3.32 6.71
C GLU A 24 -8.09 2.91 5.23
N ALA A 25 -7.15 2.08 4.85
CA ALA A 25 -7.23 1.25 3.66
C ALA A 25 -6.73 -0.14 4.04
N ALA A 26 -7.15 -1.14 3.27
CA ALA A 26 -6.76 -2.52 3.50
C ALA A 26 -5.24 -2.60 3.69
N ALA A 27 -4.81 -3.14 4.84
CA ALA A 27 -3.44 -3.60 5.08
C ALA A 27 -2.95 -4.44 3.88
N PRO A 28 -1.64 -4.67 3.67
CA PRO A 28 -1.16 -5.49 2.56
C PRO A 28 -1.93 -6.81 2.59
N ALA A 29 -2.89 -6.92 1.68
CA ALA A 29 -3.85 -8.00 1.71
C ALA A 29 -3.20 -9.16 0.98
N ALA A 30 -3.22 -10.32 1.61
CA ALA A 30 -2.92 -11.56 0.91
C ALA A 30 -3.75 -11.59 -0.38
N GLY A 31 -3.10 -11.88 -1.52
CA GLY A 31 -3.74 -11.88 -2.83
C GLY A 31 -3.55 -10.62 -3.68
N ARG A 32 -2.84 -9.57 -3.22
CA ARG A 32 -2.49 -8.41 -4.07
C ARG A 32 -0.99 -8.10 -4.05
N TRP A 33 -0.46 -7.62 -5.18
CA TRP A 33 0.87 -7.03 -5.23
C TRP A 33 0.94 -5.78 -4.33
N SER A 34 2.05 -5.61 -3.62
CA SER A 34 2.24 -4.45 -2.76
C SER A 34 3.67 -3.93 -2.76
N VAL A 35 3.80 -2.61 -2.71
CA VAL A 35 5.00 -1.87 -2.35
C VAL A 35 4.90 -1.51 -0.88
N VAL A 36 5.76 -2.11 -0.05
CA VAL A 36 5.80 -1.88 1.39
C VAL A 36 7.01 -1.02 1.71
N ASN A 37 6.79 0.20 2.21
CA ASN A 37 7.84 1.16 2.53
C ASN A 37 7.98 1.31 4.05
N HIS A 38 9.13 0.93 4.58
CA HIS A 38 9.49 1.17 5.97
C HIS A 38 10.03 2.58 6.13
N TRP A 39 9.31 3.41 6.87
CA TRP A 39 9.61 4.84 6.99
C TRP A 39 9.34 5.38 8.38
N HIS A 40 9.70 6.64 8.62
CA HIS A 40 9.31 7.37 9.81
C HIS A 40 9.23 8.88 9.52
N PHE A 41 8.41 9.62 10.26
CA PHE A 41 8.15 11.03 9.95
C PHE A 41 9.35 11.96 10.21
N PHE A 42 10.27 11.55 11.09
CA PHE A 42 11.50 12.29 11.40
C PHE A 42 12.68 11.95 10.48
N CYS A 43 12.50 10.99 9.58
CA CYS A 43 13.55 10.52 8.67
C CYS A 43 13.57 11.39 7.40
N GLY A 44 14.59 12.23 7.24
CA GLY A 44 14.76 13.12 6.09
C GLY A 44 14.64 12.38 4.73
N PRO A 45 15.48 11.36 4.46
CA PRO A 45 15.40 10.60 3.21
C PRO A 45 14.05 9.91 3.00
N CYS A 46 13.39 9.47 4.06
CA CYS A 46 12.07 8.86 3.95
C CYS A 46 11.01 9.88 3.51
N VAL A 47 11.08 11.10 4.04
CA VAL A 47 10.17 12.19 3.66
C VAL A 47 10.36 12.59 2.19
N GLU A 48 11.59 12.57 1.70
CA GLU A 48 11.92 12.86 0.29
C GLU A 48 11.29 11.84 -0.69
N GLU A 49 11.07 10.61 -0.24
CA GLU A 49 10.47 9.53 -1.05
C GLU A 49 8.94 9.62 -1.19
N LEU A 50 8.26 10.25 -0.23
CA LEU A 50 6.79 10.22 -0.14
C LEU A 50 6.09 10.73 -1.41
N PRO A 51 6.51 11.84 -2.07
CA PRO A 51 5.85 12.29 -3.30
C PRO A 51 5.92 11.26 -4.44
N ALA A 52 7.03 10.52 -4.54
CA ALA A 52 7.18 9.49 -5.57
C ALA A 52 6.32 8.25 -5.25
N LEU A 53 6.20 7.89 -3.98
CA LEU A 53 5.31 6.80 -3.52
C LEU A 53 3.83 7.15 -3.75
N GLU A 54 3.42 8.38 -3.45
CA GLU A 54 2.07 8.88 -3.72
C GLU A 54 1.75 8.86 -5.22
N ALA A 55 2.64 9.42 -6.04
CA ALA A 55 2.47 9.43 -7.49
C ALA A 55 2.37 8.00 -8.05
N PHE A 56 3.17 7.07 -7.53
CA PHE A 56 3.10 5.66 -7.90
C PHE A 56 1.78 5.02 -7.47
N SER A 57 1.32 5.27 -6.23
CA SER A 57 0.05 4.75 -5.73
C SER A 57 -1.13 5.22 -6.58
N ALA A 58 -1.10 6.47 -7.05
CA ALA A 58 -2.13 7.03 -7.91
C ALA A 58 -2.07 6.46 -9.35
N ALA A 59 -0.86 6.24 -9.89
CA ALA A 59 -0.66 5.73 -11.24
C ALA A 59 -0.88 4.22 -11.36
N HIS A 60 -0.74 3.47 -10.27
CA HIS A 60 -0.79 2.00 -10.23
C HIS A 60 -1.79 1.49 -9.18
N PRO A 61 -3.10 1.75 -9.32
CA PRO A 61 -4.11 1.30 -8.36
C PRO A 61 -4.19 -0.23 -8.21
N GLU A 62 -3.65 -0.98 -9.17
CA GLU A 62 -3.50 -2.44 -9.12
C GLU A 62 -2.43 -2.91 -8.12
N ILE A 63 -1.54 -2.02 -7.69
CA ILE A 63 -0.46 -2.28 -6.73
C ILE A 63 -0.76 -1.51 -5.43
N ALA A 64 -0.84 -2.22 -4.30
CA ALA A 64 -0.96 -1.54 -3.01
C ALA A 64 0.32 -0.74 -2.72
N VAL A 65 0.22 0.49 -2.24
CA VAL A 65 1.32 1.13 -1.53
C VAL A 65 0.96 1.15 -0.05
N VAL A 66 1.89 0.73 0.81
CA VAL A 66 1.67 0.68 2.27
C VAL A 66 2.91 1.20 2.98
N GLY A 67 2.72 2.17 3.87
CA GLY A 67 3.74 2.59 4.81
C GLY A 67 3.76 1.69 6.04
N VAL A 68 4.94 1.32 6.53
CA VAL A 68 5.11 0.60 7.80
C VAL A 68 6.05 1.38 8.70
N SER A 69 5.61 1.68 9.92
CA SER A 69 6.42 2.38 10.91
C SER A 69 6.15 1.83 12.32
N TYR A 70 6.74 2.45 13.33
CA TYR A 70 6.62 2.03 14.72
C TYR A 70 6.48 3.23 15.65
N LEU A 71 5.78 3.03 16.77
CA LEU A 71 5.82 3.92 17.90
C LEU A 71 7.11 3.69 18.69
N PHE A 72 7.66 4.75 19.26
CA PHE A 72 8.84 4.67 20.09
C PHE A 72 8.46 4.03 21.44
N GLU A 73 9.11 2.92 21.78
CA GLU A 73 9.09 2.35 23.12
C GLU A 73 10.48 1.81 23.50
N PRO A 74 10.95 2.03 24.75
CA PRO A 74 10.32 2.89 25.75
C PRO A 74 10.36 4.37 25.31
N SER A 75 9.33 5.13 25.66
CA SER A 75 9.23 6.55 25.38
C SER A 75 8.51 7.25 26.52
N GLU A 76 8.99 8.42 26.92
CA GLU A 76 8.30 9.28 27.90
C GLU A 76 7.02 9.91 27.29
N MET A 77 6.87 9.83 25.97
CA MET A 77 5.71 10.37 25.25
C MET A 77 4.57 9.33 25.20
N PRO A 78 3.37 9.67 25.70
CA PRO A 78 2.20 8.79 25.61
C PRO A 78 1.88 8.37 24.18
N VAL A 79 1.37 7.15 24.01
CA VAL A 79 1.01 6.57 22.70
C VAL A 79 0.12 7.51 21.88
N GLU A 80 -0.88 8.14 22.51
CA GLU A 80 -1.81 9.06 21.86
C GLU A 80 -1.11 10.30 21.29
N VAL A 81 -0.09 10.79 21.98
CA VAL A 81 0.71 11.95 21.53
C VAL A 81 1.58 11.55 20.35
N GLN A 82 2.20 10.37 20.40
CA GLN A 82 2.97 9.83 19.27
C GLN A 82 2.10 9.62 18.03
N LEU A 83 0.90 9.03 18.19
CA LEU A 83 -0.09 8.90 17.13
C LEU A 83 -0.49 10.27 16.57
N GLY A 84 -0.64 11.27 17.42
CA GLY A 84 -0.88 12.66 17.02
C GLY A 84 0.23 13.22 16.12
N HIS A 85 1.50 12.95 16.42
CA HIS A 85 2.63 13.34 15.57
C HIS A 85 2.57 12.67 14.20
N PHE A 86 2.34 11.37 14.16
CA PHE A 86 2.22 10.65 12.90
C PHE A 86 1.06 11.18 12.05
N ARG A 87 -0.14 11.33 12.63
CA ARG A 87 -1.32 11.85 11.91
C ARG A 87 -1.05 13.24 11.31
N ARG A 88 -0.44 14.14 12.09
CA ARG A 88 -0.06 15.47 11.59
C ARG A 88 0.99 15.39 10.48
N ALA A 89 2.00 14.55 10.63
CA ALA A 89 3.07 14.40 9.64
C ALA A 89 2.55 13.84 8.30
N VAL A 90 1.72 12.80 8.37
CA VAL A 90 1.06 12.20 7.20
C VAL A 90 0.18 13.23 6.50
N ALA A 91 -0.69 13.94 7.24
CA ALA A 91 -1.54 14.97 6.68
C ALA A 91 -0.75 16.13 6.05
N ALA A 92 0.27 16.64 6.76
CA ALA A 92 1.09 17.76 6.28
C ALA A 92 1.91 17.42 5.02
N LYS A 93 2.20 16.14 4.80
CA LYS A 93 2.97 15.64 3.64
C LYS A 93 2.08 15.13 2.51
N GLY A 94 0.75 15.21 2.68
CA GLY A 94 -0.21 14.75 1.68
C GLY A 94 -0.16 13.24 1.45
N VAL A 95 0.25 12.46 2.45
CA VAL A 95 0.28 11.00 2.35
C VAL A 95 -1.15 10.47 2.43
N THR A 96 -1.57 9.68 1.44
CA THR A 96 -2.92 9.11 1.32
C THR A 96 -2.91 7.59 1.41
N PHE A 97 -1.79 6.94 1.10
CA PHE A 97 -1.66 5.49 1.28
C PHE A 97 -1.70 5.09 2.77
N PRO A 98 -2.22 3.89 3.10
CA PRO A 98 -2.30 3.43 4.49
C PRO A 98 -0.91 3.35 5.12
N THR A 99 -0.78 3.89 6.33
CA THR A 99 0.41 3.73 7.16
C THR A 99 0.06 2.90 8.40
N LEU A 100 0.71 1.74 8.52
CA LEU A 100 0.54 0.81 9.61
C LEU A 100 1.63 1.03 10.66
N LEU A 101 1.23 1.17 11.92
CA LEU A 101 2.13 1.44 13.04
C LEU A 101 2.22 0.22 13.95
N ALA A 102 3.42 -0.32 14.11
CA ALA A 102 3.73 -1.25 15.18
C ALA A 102 3.77 -0.52 16.53
N GLY A 103 3.43 -1.22 17.62
CA GLY A 103 3.58 -0.66 18.96
C GLY A 103 5.05 -0.41 19.30
N ARG A 104 5.92 -1.29 18.82
CA ARG A 104 7.37 -1.22 19.04
C ARG A 104 8.14 -1.60 17.79
N ARG A 105 9.41 -1.18 17.72
CA ARG A 105 10.27 -1.51 16.57
C ARG A 105 10.52 -3.01 16.43
N GLU A 106 10.59 -3.73 17.54
CA GLU A 106 10.90 -5.16 17.59
C GLU A 106 9.80 -6.02 16.93
N GLU A 107 8.56 -5.53 16.91
CA GLU A 107 7.45 -6.18 16.20
C GLU A 107 7.66 -6.18 14.68
N LEU A 108 8.51 -5.29 14.17
CA LEU A 108 8.92 -5.27 12.76
C LEU A 108 10.12 -6.18 12.47
N ALA A 109 10.67 -6.89 13.46
CA ALA A 109 11.87 -7.72 13.28
C ALA A 109 11.67 -8.81 12.21
N GLY A 110 10.45 -9.34 12.06
CA GLY A 110 10.13 -10.33 11.02
C GLY A 110 10.23 -9.78 9.59
N PHE A 111 10.11 -8.46 9.40
CA PHE A 111 10.38 -7.82 8.11
C PHE A 111 11.88 -7.66 7.84
N GLU A 112 12.71 -7.90 8.85
CA GLU A 112 14.17 -7.73 8.83
C GLU A 112 14.63 -6.34 8.39
N PHE A 113 13.82 -5.29 8.62
CA PHE A 113 14.23 -3.93 8.30
C PHE A 113 15.48 -3.54 9.11
N ARG A 114 16.59 -3.32 8.39
CA ARG A 114 17.88 -2.94 8.99
C ARG A 114 18.08 -1.43 9.01
N THR A 115 17.45 -0.72 8.07
CA THR A 115 17.60 0.72 7.86
C THR A 115 16.27 1.31 7.41
N ILE A 116 16.09 2.61 7.64
CA ILE A 116 15.07 3.41 6.97
C ILE A 116 15.72 4.41 5.99
N PRO A 117 15.11 4.65 4.82
CA PRO A 117 13.99 3.89 4.29
C PRO A 117 14.41 2.50 3.77
N THR A 118 13.46 1.57 3.75
CA THR A 118 13.57 0.29 3.02
C THR A 118 12.27 0.04 2.30
N THR A 119 12.32 -0.27 1.01
CA THR A 119 11.13 -0.51 0.18
C THR A 119 11.15 -1.94 -0.36
N LEU A 120 10.06 -2.68 -0.17
CA LEU A 120 9.89 -4.05 -0.63
C LEU A 120 8.81 -4.11 -1.71
N LEU A 121 9.01 -4.98 -2.70
CA LEU A 121 7.94 -5.46 -3.57
C LEU A 121 7.52 -6.83 -3.06
N VAL A 122 6.24 -6.99 -2.76
CA VAL A 122 5.66 -8.22 -2.22
C VAL A 122 4.60 -8.73 -3.19
N SER A 123 4.67 -10.02 -3.51
CA SER A 123 3.73 -10.71 -4.38
C SER A 123 2.39 -11.02 -3.68
N PRO A 124 1.34 -11.35 -4.43
CA PRO A 124 0.07 -11.85 -3.89
C PRO A 124 0.22 -13.07 -2.98
N GLN A 125 1.27 -13.87 -3.18
CA GLN A 125 1.63 -15.04 -2.38
C GLN A 125 2.47 -14.66 -1.15
N ASN A 126 2.47 -13.38 -0.78
CA ASN A 126 3.12 -12.85 0.41
C ASN A 126 4.66 -12.99 0.39
N ALA A 127 5.27 -13.13 -0.80
CA ALA A 127 6.71 -13.29 -0.98
C ALA A 127 7.40 -11.99 -1.41
N VAL A 128 8.59 -11.70 -0.88
CA VAL A 128 9.43 -10.57 -1.29
C VAL A 128 10.08 -10.86 -2.65
N GLU A 129 9.78 -10.03 -3.64
CA GLU A 129 10.23 -10.16 -5.04
C GLU A 129 11.35 -9.17 -5.39
N ALA A 130 11.44 -8.07 -4.63
CA ALA A 130 12.53 -7.11 -4.73
C ALA A 130 12.67 -6.31 -3.43
N GLU A 131 13.90 -5.87 -3.15
CA GLU A 131 14.21 -4.95 -2.04
C GLU A 131 15.03 -3.77 -2.57
N LEU A 132 14.73 -2.57 -2.06
CA LEU A 132 15.55 -1.38 -2.13
C LEU A 132 15.87 -0.90 -0.71
N ARG A 133 17.14 -0.59 -0.43
CA ARG A 133 17.56 0.05 0.82
C ARG A 133 18.01 1.48 0.53
N GLY A 134 17.50 2.41 1.32
CA GLY A 134 17.77 3.84 1.17
C GLY A 134 16.96 4.50 0.05
N ALA A 135 16.95 5.83 0.04
CA ALA A 135 16.13 6.62 -0.87
C ALA A 135 16.67 6.67 -2.31
N LYS A 136 17.98 6.46 -2.46
CA LYS A 136 18.64 6.50 -3.78
C LYS A 136 18.19 5.31 -4.62
N GLY A 137 17.50 5.60 -5.72
CA GLY A 137 17.05 4.59 -6.67
C GLY A 137 15.56 4.24 -6.57
N LEU A 138 14.79 4.90 -5.70
CA LEU A 138 13.34 4.67 -5.60
C LEU A 138 12.61 4.78 -6.95
N PRO A 139 12.83 5.81 -7.80
CA PRO A 139 12.15 5.86 -9.10
C PRO A 139 12.43 4.65 -9.99
N TRP A 140 13.67 4.16 -10.00
CA TRP A 140 14.05 2.96 -10.75
C TRP A 140 13.39 1.70 -10.17
N PHE A 141 13.37 1.58 -8.84
CA PHE A 141 12.74 0.47 -8.14
C PHE A 141 11.24 0.40 -8.45
N LEU A 142 10.53 1.53 -8.36
CA LEU A 142 9.10 1.62 -8.65
C LEU A 142 8.79 1.26 -10.11
N ALA A 143 9.58 1.79 -11.06
CA ALA A 143 9.44 1.42 -12.47
C ALA A 143 9.64 -0.09 -12.70
N ARG A 144 10.64 -0.69 -12.03
CA ARG A 144 10.89 -2.12 -12.12
C ARG A 144 9.80 -2.95 -11.44
N ALA A 145 9.25 -2.47 -10.33
CA ALA A 145 8.14 -3.09 -9.63
C ALA A 145 6.90 -3.15 -10.53
N ALA A 146 6.50 -2.02 -11.12
CA ALA A 146 5.38 -2.00 -12.05
C ALA A 146 5.60 -2.93 -13.26
N GLN A 147 6.82 -3.00 -13.80
CA GLN A 147 7.13 -3.95 -14.87
C GLN A 147 6.99 -5.41 -14.40
N ARG A 148 7.52 -5.74 -13.22
CA ARG A 148 7.42 -7.09 -12.65
C ARG A 148 5.97 -7.52 -12.46
N VAL A 149 5.10 -6.61 -12.00
CA VAL A 149 3.66 -6.86 -11.85
C VAL A 149 3.00 -7.11 -13.21
N ARG A 150 3.29 -6.29 -14.23
CA ARG A 150 2.79 -6.50 -15.60
C ARG A 150 3.21 -7.87 -16.17
N ASP A 151 4.49 -8.21 -16.01
CA ASP A 151 5.04 -9.49 -16.49
C ASP A 151 4.41 -10.69 -15.74
N ALA A 152 4.16 -10.54 -14.44
CA ALA A 152 3.57 -11.59 -13.60
C ALA A 152 2.07 -11.78 -13.83
N THR A 153 1.39 -10.73 -14.30
CA THR A 153 -0.06 -10.70 -14.37
C THR A 153 -0.53 -10.11 -15.69
N PRO A 154 -0.34 -10.85 -16.81
CA PRO A 154 -0.67 -10.35 -18.15
C PRO A 154 -2.13 -9.92 -18.32
N HIS A 155 -3.03 -10.46 -17.48
CA HIS A 155 -4.47 -10.19 -17.49
C HIS A 155 -4.91 -8.97 -16.68
N LEU A 156 -4.04 -8.35 -15.87
CA LEU A 156 -4.35 -7.09 -15.18
C LEU A 156 -4.18 -5.86 -16.08
N SER A 157 -3.69 -6.02 -17.31
CA SER A 157 -3.45 -4.91 -18.23
C SER A 157 -4.72 -4.27 -18.82
N THR A 158 -5.94 -4.76 -18.54
CA THR A 158 -7.16 -4.28 -19.22
C THR A 158 -8.41 -4.08 -18.35
N ALA A 159 -8.32 -4.10 -17.02
CA ALA A 159 -9.52 -3.96 -16.18
C ALA A 159 -9.56 -2.60 -15.42
N PRO A 160 -10.56 -1.73 -15.67
CA PRO A 160 -10.88 -0.63 -14.75
C PRO A 160 -11.44 -1.21 -13.44
N PRO A 161 -11.34 -0.49 -12.30
CA PRO A 161 -11.71 -1.03 -11.00
C PRO A 161 -13.18 -1.48 -10.98
N ALA A 162 -13.38 -2.77 -10.76
CA ALA A 162 -14.70 -3.34 -10.54
C ALA A 162 -15.21 -2.91 -9.15
N ASN A 163 -15.94 -1.80 -9.11
CA ASN A 163 -17.10 -1.60 -8.24
C ASN A 163 -17.78 -0.25 -8.53
N THR A 164 -18.63 -0.24 -9.56
CA THR A 164 -19.78 0.67 -9.61
C THR A 164 -21.02 -0.22 -9.47
N PRO A 165 -21.90 0.00 -8.47
CA PRO A 165 -23.17 -0.72 -8.42
C PRO A 165 -23.92 -0.48 -9.73
N ARG A 166 -24.30 -1.56 -10.42
CA ARG A 166 -25.15 -1.50 -11.60
C ARG A 166 -26.43 -0.75 -11.22
N PRO A 167 -26.81 0.36 -11.88
CA PRO A 167 -28.10 0.98 -11.62
C PRO A 167 -29.21 -0.04 -11.91
N PRO A 168 -30.29 -0.07 -11.11
CA PRO A 168 -31.39 -1.00 -11.33
C PRO A 168 -31.90 -0.82 -12.76
N GLN A 169 -32.02 -1.92 -13.50
CA GLN A 169 -32.59 -1.88 -14.84
C GLN A 169 -34.00 -1.29 -14.74
N ALA A 170 -34.24 -0.19 -15.46
CA ALA A 170 -35.57 0.38 -15.56
C ALA A 170 -36.48 -0.66 -16.23
N GLN A 171 -37.58 -0.99 -15.56
CA GLN A 171 -38.63 -1.80 -16.17
C GLN A 171 -39.18 -1.04 -17.39
N PRO A 172 -39.46 -1.72 -18.51
CA PRO A 172 -40.14 -1.08 -19.63
C PRO A 172 -41.50 -0.53 -19.16
N PRO A 173 -41.97 0.61 -19.69
CA PRO A 173 -43.27 1.15 -19.33
C PRO A 173 -44.37 0.12 -19.64
N PRO A 174 -45.46 0.10 -18.86
CA PRO A 174 -46.58 -0.82 -19.12
C PRO A 174 -47.15 -0.58 -20.51
N ASP A 175 -47.42 -1.68 -21.22
CA ASP A 175 -48.10 -1.68 -22.50
C ASP A 175 -49.58 -1.32 -22.30
N PHE A 176 -49.99 -0.17 -22.83
CA PHE A 176 -51.39 0.29 -22.80
C PHE A 176 -52.16 -0.10 -24.08
N SER A 177 -51.77 -1.18 -24.75
CA SER A 177 -52.47 -1.66 -25.96
C SER A 177 -53.69 -2.57 -25.67
N ASP A 178 -54.12 -2.69 -24.41
CA ASP A 178 -55.40 -3.31 -24.09
C ASP A 178 -56.57 -2.37 -24.39
N LYS A 179 -57.06 -2.48 -25.62
CA LYS A 179 -58.35 -1.98 -26.08
C LYS A 179 -59.47 -2.70 -25.33
N ASN A 180 -59.83 -2.23 -24.13
CA ASN A 180 -61.10 -2.55 -23.51
C ASN A 180 -61.57 -1.46 -22.54
N CYS A 181 -61.80 -0.26 -23.06
CA CYS A 181 -62.79 0.64 -22.49
C CYS A 181 -64.12 0.41 -23.23
N ARG A 182 -65.01 -0.37 -22.62
CA ARG A 182 -66.45 -0.29 -22.92
C ARG A 182 -67.01 0.97 -22.24
N VAL A 183 -67.89 1.62 -22.99
CA VAL A 183 -68.65 2.86 -22.72
C VAL A 183 -69.41 2.81 -21.40
#